data_AF-A0AAD6Z078-F1
#
_entry.id   AF-A0AAD6Z078-F1
#
_cell.length_a   1.000
_cell.length_b   1.000
_cell.length_c   1.000
_cell.angle_alpha   90.00
_cell.angle_beta   90.00
_cell.angle_gamma   90.00
#
_symmetry.space_group_name_H-M   'P 1'
#
loop_
_entity.id
_entity.type
_entity.pdbx_description
1 polymer ?
#
loop_
_entity_poly.entity_id
_entity_poly.type
_entity_poly.pdbx_seq_one_letter_code
_entity_poly.pdbx_strand_id
1 'polypeptide(L)'
;MSVRDAEYAPPAPYRAAGQQTLILLTFDETEDYTIQNTVYSVLLDDTVPLKLRGTTDDTLYTHYSSLSTVQANWGLKLLGRGDTIAALSNVLSFIAAKTGYKNVQTVPGDVPQFNLTGVASGVLTSAAFTLFAAPNLKARGAGRSAVLTRPGLNTRLTSGSLPPPVNLGLQNKATP
;
A
#
# COMPACT_ATOMS: atom_id res chain seq x y z
N MET A 1 -56.45 -16.08 27.23
CA MET A 1 -55.70 -16.46 26.01
C MET A 1 -54.75 -15.30 25.71
N SER A 2 -53.53 -15.37 26.23
CA SER A 2 -52.56 -14.26 26.14
C SER A 2 -51.71 -14.47 24.89
N VAL A 3 -51.88 -13.56 23.92
CA VAL A 3 -51.01 -13.45 22.76
C VAL A 3 -49.72 -12.82 23.28
N ARG A 4 -48.65 -13.61 23.38
CA ARG A 4 -47.30 -13.08 23.60
C ARG A 4 -46.72 -12.74 22.25
N ASP A 5 -46.32 -11.48 22.13
CA ASP A 5 -45.62 -10.90 20.99
C ASP A 5 -44.43 -11.79 20.61
N ALA A 6 -44.45 -12.34 19.39
CA ALA A 6 -43.28 -12.93 18.80
C ALA A 6 -42.32 -11.77 18.49
N GLU A 7 -41.31 -11.61 19.33
CA GLU A 7 -40.22 -10.68 19.15
C GLU A 7 -39.58 -10.93 17.77
N TYR A 8 -39.60 -9.90 16.92
CA TYR A 8 -38.94 -9.93 15.62
C TYR A 8 -37.43 -10.04 15.84
N ALA A 9 -36.90 -11.26 15.71
CA ALA A 9 -35.46 -11.47 15.61
C ALA A 9 -35.01 -11.01 14.20
N PRO A 10 -34.18 -9.97 14.08
CA PRO A 10 -33.66 -9.59 12.77
C PRO A 10 -32.90 -10.77 12.16
N PRO A 11 -32.98 -10.98 10.83
CA PRO A 11 -32.24 -12.04 10.18
C PRO A 11 -30.75 -11.93 10.50
N ALA A 12 -30.12 -13.07 10.76
CA ALA A 12 -28.68 -13.14 11.02
C ALA A 12 -27.93 -12.35 9.94
N PRO A 13 -26.96 -11.48 10.30
CA PRO A 13 -26.29 -10.64 9.33
C PRO A 13 -25.71 -11.51 8.22
N TYR A 14 -25.91 -11.06 6.98
CA TYR A 14 -25.33 -11.65 5.78
C TYR A 14 -23.85 -11.97 6.06
N ARG A 15 -23.47 -13.25 6.01
CA ARG A 15 -22.09 -13.66 6.26
C ARG A 15 -21.26 -13.44 5.01
N ALA A 16 -20.83 -12.20 4.79
CA ALA A 16 -19.78 -11.87 3.81
C ALA A 16 -18.39 -12.20 4.38
N ALA A 17 -17.47 -12.63 3.50
CA ALA A 17 -16.03 -12.87 3.73
C ALA A 17 -15.62 -13.38 5.13
N GLY A 18 -15.75 -14.70 5.35
CA GLY A 18 -15.59 -15.41 6.63
C GLY A 18 -14.60 -14.85 7.67
N GLN A 19 -15.14 -14.52 8.85
CA GLN A 19 -14.59 -14.41 10.23
C GLN A 19 -13.20 -13.80 10.51
N GLN A 20 -12.35 -13.55 9.50
CA GLN A 20 -10.97 -13.06 9.65
C GLN A 20 -10.49 -12.27 8.41
N THR A 21 -11.36 -11.52 7.74
CA THR A 21 -10.98 -10.78 6.51
C THR A 21 -10.93 -9.28 6.76
N LEU A 22 -9.74 -8.67 6.83
CA LEU A 22 -9.65 -7.21 6.80
C LEU A 22 -9.79 -6.71 5.36
N ILE A 23 -10.78 -5.86 5.10
CA ILE A 23 -10.96 -5.21 3.80
C ILE A 23 -10.49 -3.76 3.92
N LEU A 24 -9.56 -3.35 3.06
CA LEU A 24 -9.21 -1.95 2.82
C LEU A 24 -9.81 -1.52 1.48
N LEU A 25 -10.80 -0.62 1.53
CA LEU A 25 -11.29 0.08 0.34
C LEU A 25 -10.53 1.40 0.21
N THR A 26 -9.92 1.64 -0.94
CA THR A 26 -9.12 2.84 -1.24
C THR A 26 -9.16 3.13 -2.75
N PHE A 27 -8.60 4.26 -3.17
CA PHE A 27 -8.54 4.69 -4.57
C PHE A 27 -7.08 4.87 -4.99
N ASP A 28 -6.79 4.68 -6.27
CA ASP A 28 -5.44 4.85 -6.81
C ASP A 28 -4.99 6.31 -6.80
N GLU A 29 -5.87 7.26 -7.12
CA GLU A 29 -5.55 8.69 -7.15
C GLU A 29 -6.75 9.62 -6.87
N THR A 30 -6.45 10.89 -6.59
CA THR A 30 -7.38 12.01 -6.77
C THR A 30 -7.41 12.40 -8.25
N GLU A 31 -8.57 12.75 -8.77
CA GLU A 31 -8.73 13.15 -10.17
C GLU A 31 -8.13 14.55 -10.46
N ASP A 32 -8.09 15.43 -9.45
CA ASP A 32 -7.57 16.80 -9.58
C ASP A 32 -6.06 16.87 -9.32
N TYR A 33 -5.29 16.99 -10.40
CA TYR A 33 -3.83 17.09 -10.37
C TYR A 33 -3.29 18.42 -9.83
N THR A 34 -4.15 19.41 -9.60
CA THR A 34 -3.75 20.72 -9.02
C THR A 34 -3.68 20.70 -7.51
N ILE A 35 -4.26 19.68 -6.86
CA ILE A 35 -4.24 19.50 -5.41
C ILE A 35 -3.35 18.32 -5.00
N GLN A 36 -2.95 18.31 -3.73
CA GLN A 36 -2.19 17.19 -3.16
C GLN A 36 -3.00 15.90 -3.27
N ASN A 37 -2.36 14.85 -3.80
CA ASN A 37 -3.02 13.56 -3.95
C ASN A 37 -3.35 12.97 -2.57
N THR A 38 -4.65 12.97 -2.26
CA THR A 38 -5.22 12.45 -1.02
C THR A 38 -6.47 11.67 -1.38
N VAL A 39 -6.47 10.37 -1.06
CA VAL A 39 -7.55 9.46 -1.43
C VAL A 39 -8.32 9.00 -0.20
N TYR A 40 -9.63 8.85 -0.35
CA TYR A 40 -10.45 8.25 0.70
C TYR A 40 -10.05 6.80 0.93
N SER A 41 -9.98 6.39 2.19
CA SER A 41 -9.70 5.00 2.55
C SER A 41 -10.53 4.59 3.77
N VAL A 42 -11.07 3.37 3.75
CA VAL A 42 -11.86 2.83 4.86
C VAL A 42 -11.54 1.36 5.09
N LEU A 43 -11.45 0.99 6.37
CA LEU A 43 -11.36 -0.41 6.78
C LEU A 43 -12.75 -0.95 7.08
N LEU A 44 -13.09 -2.06 6.44
CA LEU A 44 -14.35 -2.76 6.61
C LEU A 44 -14.08 -4.13 7.22
N ASP A 45 -15.14 -4.75 7.75
CA ASP A 45 -15.20 -6.07 8.40
C ASP A 45 -15.09 -6.07 9.94
N ASP A 46 -15.40 -7.22 10.55
CA ASP A 46 -15.41 -7.42 11.99
C ASP A 46 -14.00 -7.55 12.61
N THR A 47 -12.97 -7.77 11.77
CA THR A 47 -11.56 -7.81 12.19
C THR A 47 -11.02 -6.46 12.70
N VAL A 48 -11.66 -5.34 12.36
CA VAL A 48 -11.32 -4.02 12.90
C VAL A 48 -11.69 -3.97 14.38
N PRO A 49 -10.75 -3.66 15.31
CA PRO A 49 -11.04 -3.58 16.74
C PRO A 49 -12.24 -2.69 17.04
N LEU A 50 -13.15 -3.15 17.91
CA LEU A 50 -14.43 -2.45 18.18
C LEU A 50 -14.25 -0.97 18.53
N LYS A 51 -13.20 -0.65 19.30
CA LYS A 51 -12.85 0.73 19.71
C LYS A 51 -12.40 1.66 18.57
N LEU A 52 -12.12 1.11 17.38
CA LEU A 52 -11.70 1.85 16.18
C LEU A 52 -12.80 1.94 15.12
N ARG A 53 -13.97 1.33 15.35
CA ARG A 53 -15.06 1.39 14.39
C ARG A 53 -15.74 2.74 14.48
N GLY A 54 -15.92 3.40 13.34
CA GLY A 54 -16.48 4.75 13.27
C GLY A 54 -15.52 5.86 13.73
N THR A 55 -14.23 5.54 13.92
CA THR A 55 -13.20 6.54 14.22
C THR A 55 -12.36 6.87 12.98
N THR A 56 -11.59 7.94 13.04
CA THR A 56 -10.56 8.30 12.05
C THR A 56 -9.17 7.98 12.59
N ASP A 57 -8.18 7.91 11.69
CA ASP A 57 -6.75 7.79 12.01
C ASP A 57 -5.99 8.82 11.18
N ASP A 58 -5.28 9.72 11.86
CA ASP A 58 -4.56 10.84 11.23
C ASP A 58 -3.11 10.47 10.86
N THR A 59 -2.72 9.20 11.03
CA THR A 59 -1.42 8.70 10.57
C THR A 59 -1.33 8.82 9.04
N LEU A 60 -0.22 9.33 8.51
CA LEU A 60 0.00 9.35 7.06
C LEU A 60 0.15 7.92 6.54
N TYR A 61 -0.72 7.57 5.60
CA TYR A 61 -0.66 6.32 4.84
C TYR A 61 -0.53 6.60 3.35
N THR A 62 0.26 5.79 2.66
CA THR A 62 0.33 5.78 1.19
C THR A 62 -0.04 4.39 0.67
N HIS A 63 -0.05 4.17 -0.65
CA HIS A 63 -0.19 2.81 -1.19
C HIS A 63 0.91 1.84 -0.71
N TYR A 64 2.09 2.34 -0.36
CA TYR A 64 3.13 1.52 0.28
C TYR A 64 2.77 1.10 1.70
N SER A 65 1.86 1.81 2.38
CA SER A 65 1.34 1.42 3.69
C SER A 65 0.46 0.18 3.63
N SER A 66 -0.34 0.03 2.57
CA SER A 66 -1.11 -1.20 2.32
C SER A 66 -0.16 -2.39 2.18
N LEU A 67 0.90 -2.23 1.38
CA LEU A 67 1.91 -3.27 1.19
C LEU A 67 2.70 -3.57 2.47
N SER A 68 3.17 -2.55 3.19
CA SER A 68 3.94 -2.74 4.42
C SER A 68 3.11 -3.37 5.52
N THR A 69 1.80 -3.08 5.57
CA THR A 69 0.86 -3.71 6.49
C THR A 69 0.70 -5.21 6.22
N VAL A 70 0.56 -5.60 4.96
CA VAL A 70 0.56 -7.01 4.55
C VAL A 70 1.90 -7.67 4.93
N GLN A 71 3.02 -7.04 4.62
CA GLN A 71 4.33 -7.57 4.97
C GLN A 71 4.51 -7.75 6.49
N ALA A 72 4.03 -6.80 7.30
CA ALA A 72 4.09 -6.87 8.76
C ALA A 72 3.23 -8.01 9.31
N ASN A 73 2.01 -8.14 8.81
CA ASN A 73 1.05 -9.14 9.27
C ASN A 73 1.54 -10.59 9.04
N TRP A 74 2.15 -10.85 7.88
CA TRP A 74 2.62 -12.19 7.49
C TRP A 74 4.13 -12.40 7.62
N GLY A 75 4.89 -11.41 8.11
CA GLY A 75 6.35 -11.50 8.24
C GLY A 75 7.08 -11.66 6.89
N LEU A 76 6.52 -11.10 5.81
CA LEU A 76 7.05 -11.26 4.47
C LEU A 76 8.39 -10.53 4.28
N LYS A 77 9.08 -10.91 3.19
CA LYS A 77 10.27 -10.19 2.70
C LYS A 77 9.89 -8.81 2.17
N LEU A 78 10.84 -7.89 2.30
CA LEU A 78 10.73 -6.53 1.76
C LEU A 78 10.96 -6.54 0.24
N LEU A 79 10.36 -5.61 -0.50
CA LEU A 79 10.71 -5.36 -1.90
C LEU A 79 11.93 -4.45 -2.03
N GLY A 80 12.31 -3.73 -0.96
CA GLY A 80 13.45 -2.82 -0.93
C GLY A 80 13.22 -1.57 -1.79
N ARG A 81 11.96 -1.13 -1.87
CA ARG A 81 11.49 0.03 -2.64
C ARG A 81 10.73 0.96 -1.69
N GLY A 82 9.63 1.58 -2.15
CA GLY A 82 8.82 2.48 -1.31
C GLY A 82 8.28 1.84 -0.04
N ASP A 83 8.10 0.52 0.00
CA ASP A 83 7.75 -0.27 1.19
C ASP A 83 8.79 -0.23 2.32
N THR A 84 9.97 0.34 2.04
CA THR A 84 11.07 0.50 2.99
C THR A 84 11.43 1.95 3.28
N ILE A 85 10.67 2.90 2.72
CA ILE A 85 10.83 4.33 2.99
C ILE A 85 9.91 4.67 4.15
N ALA A 86 10.48 4.83 5.35
CA ALA A 86 9.71 4.96 6.59
C ALA A 86 8.62 6.05 6.56
N ALA A 87 8.88 7.17 5.88
CA ALA A 87 7.91 8.27 5.72
C ALA A 87 6.74 7.94 4.78
N LEU A 88 6.84 6.89 3.97
CA LEU A 88 5.82 6.46 3.00
C LEU A 88 5.14 5.15 3.40
N SER A 89 5.77 4.33 4.23
CA SER A 89 5.41 2.93 4.44
C SER A 89 4.93 2.63 5.86
N ASN A 90 4.26 3.58 6.53
CA ASN A 90 3.59 3.34 7.81
C ASN A 90 2.66 2.12 7.73
N VAL A 91 2.53 1.36 8.81
CA VAL A 91 1.64 0.20 8.93
C VAL A 91 0.35 0.64 9.61
N LEU A 92 -0.81 0.09 9.22
CA LEU A 92 -2.08 0.38 9.93
C LEU A 92 -1.88 0.28 11.44
N SER A 93 -2.20 1.35 12.18
CA SER A 93 -1.75 1.55 13.56
C SER A 93 -2.03 0.37 14.50
N PHE A 94 -3.17 -0.31 14.36
CA PHE A 94 -3.50 -1.48 15.19
C PHE A 94 -2.72 -2.75 14.81
N ILE A 95 -2.25 -2.87 13.57
CA ILE A 95 -1.33 -3.93 13.12
C ILE A 95 0.10 -3.58 13.54
N ALA A 96 0.49 -2.31 13.46
CA ALA A 96 1.78 -1.82 13.96
C ALA A 96 1.93 -2.15 15.46
N ALA A 97 0.90 -1.87 16.26
CA ALA A 97 0.85 -2.21 17.67
C ALA A 97 0.97 -3.72 17.94
N LYS A 98 0.31 -4.57 17.14
CA LYS A 98 0.39 -6.04 17.28
C LYS A 98 1.75 -6.61 16.87
N THR A 99 2.40 -6.00 15.88
CA THR A 99 3.67 -6.50 15.31
C THR A 99 4.91 -5.87 15.96
N GLY A 100 4.73 -4.82 16.76
CA GLY A 100 5.80 -4.03 17.35
C GLY A 100 6.47 -3.07 16.37
N TYR A 101 5.89 -2.85 15.18
CA TYR A 101 6.39 -1.87 14.23
C TYR A 101 6.10 -0.45 14.73
N LYS A 102 7.06 0.46 14.54
CA LYS A 102 6.93 1.87 14.93
C LYS A 102 6.69 2.73 13.70
N ASN A 103 5.49 3.28 13.60
CA ASN A 103 5.15 4.27 12.58
C ASN A 103 5.92 5.57 12.82
N VAL A 104 6.20 6.27 11.73
CA VAL A 104 6.73 7.63 11.73
C VAL A 104 5.55 8.60 11.76
N GLN A 105 5.56 9.51 12.72
CA GLN A 105 4.62 10.62 12.75
C GLN A 105 5.11 11.69 11.79
N THR A 106 4.27 12.05 10.82
CA THR A 106 4.54 13.16 9.91
C THR A 106 3.86 14.41 10.45
N VAL A 107 4.61 15.50 10.50
CA VAL A 107 4.07 16.79 10.92
C VAL A 107 3.22 17.36 9.77
N PRO A 108 2.05 17.97 10.04
CA PRO A 108 1.31 18.71 9.03
C PRO A 108 2.21 19.75 8.35
N GLY A 109 2.41 19.63 7.04
CA GLY A 109 3.32 20.47 6.24
C GLY A 109 4.57 19.76 5.71
N ASP A 110 4.97 18.64 6.33
CA ASP A 110 6.10 17.81 5.88
C ASP A 110 5.66 16.60 5.03
N VAL A 111 4.37 16.54 4.68
CA VAL A 111 3.84 15.47 3.82
C VAL A 111 4.46 15.63 2.43
N PRO A 112 5.19 14.61 1.91
CA PRO A 112 5.78 14.69 0.58
C PRO A 112 4.70 14.99 -0.47
N GLN A 113 4.99 15.86 -1.42
CA GLN A 113 4.05 16.12 -2.50
C GLN A 113 3.99 14.93 -3.46
N PHE A 114 2.81 14.34 -3.58
CA PHE A 114 2.58 13.12 -4.35
C PHE A 114 2.04 13.39 -5.77
N ASN A 115 1.80 14.66 -6.10
CA ASN A 115 1.34 15.11 -7.42
C ASN A 115 2.45 15.76 -8.29
N LEU A 116 3.69 15.85 -7.78
CA LEU A 116 4.79 16.59 -8.43
C LEU A 116 5.27 16.01 -9.76
N THR A 117 5.02 14.73 -10.03
CA THR A 117 5.60 14.06 -11.21
C THR A 117 4.77 14.17 -12.47
N GLY A 118 3.57 14.77 -12.41
CA GLY A 118 2.62 14.78 -13.52
C GLY A 118 2.23 13.35 -13.97
N VAL A 119 1.77 13.23 -15.21
CA VAL A 119 1.44 11.93 -15.82
C VAL A 119 2.74 11.21 -16.20
N ALA A 120 3.17 10.25 -15.39
CA ALA A 120 4.28 9.38 -15.71
C ALA A 120 3.77 8.07 -16.33
N SER A 121 4.01 7.89 -17.63
CA SER A 121 3.85 6.58 -18.26
C SER A 121 4.77 5.60 -17.53
N GLY A 122 4.21 4.59 -16.86
CA GLY A 122 4.98 3.62 -16.09
C GLY A 122 6.12 3.00 -16.90
N VAL A 123 7.16 2.49 -16.24
CA VAL A 123 8.39 2.01 -16.90
C VAL A 123 8.19 0.81 -17.84
N LEU A 124 7.00 0.21 -17.84
CA LEU A 124 6.62 -0.90 -18.73
C LEU A 124 5.77 -0.45 -19.93
N THR A 125 5.58 0.85 -20.11
CA THR A 125 4.82 1.39 -21.25
C THR A 125 5.66 1.38 -22.53
N SER A 126 5.02 1.23 -23.69
CA SER A 126 5.71 1.29 -24.98
C SER A 126 6.29 2.68 -25.28
N ALA A 127 5.74 3.75 -24.69
CA ALA A 127 6.21 5.11 -24.90
C ALA A 127 7.49 5.46 -24.11
N ALA A 128 7.71 4.82 -22.96
CA ALA A 128 8.79 5.14 -22.02
C ALA A 128 9.33 3.88 -21.33
N PHE A 129 9.60 2.82 -22.09
CA PHE A 129 10.08 1.56 -21.55
C PHE A 129 11.47 1.72 -20.92
N THR A 130 11.64 1.26 -19.70
CA THR A 130 12.94 1.13 -19.05
C THR A 130 12.97 -0.04 -18.08
N LEU A 131 14.16 -0.44 -17.65
CA LEU A 131 14.35 -1.51 -16.68
C LEU A 131 14.11 -1.03 -15.25
N PHE A 132 13.81 -1.96 -14.35
CA PHE A 132 13.80 -1.67 -12.93
C PHE A 132 15.22 -1.71 -12.36
N ALA A 133 15.62 -0.64 -11.67
CA ALA A 133 16.82 -0.68 -10.85
C ALA A 133 16.70 -1.77 -9.76
N ALA A 134 17.87 -2.28 -9.35
CA ALA A 134 18.04 -3.16 -8.22
C ALA A 134 17.46 -2.50 -6.95
N PRO A 135 16.72 -3.25 -6.12
CA PRO A 135 16.19 -2.72 -4.88
C PRO A 135 17.32 -2.41 -3.89
N ASN A 136 17.04 -1.57 -2.89
CA ASN A 136 17.98 -1.34 -1.81
C ASN A 136 18.06 -2.59 -0.91
N LEU A 137 19.04 -3.46 -1.14
CA LEU A 137 19.20 -4.73 -0.42
C LEU A 137 19.51 -4.58 1.07
N LYS A 138 19.91 -3.38 1.52
CA LYS A 138 20.17 -3.07 2.93
C LYS A 138 18.97 -2.43 3.61
N ALA A 139 17.86 -2.25 2.88
CA ALA A 139 16.69 -1.59 3.40
C ALA A 139 16.07 -2.37 4.56
N ARG A 140 15.44 -1.63 5.47
CA ARG A 140 14.65 -2.14 6.58
C ARG A 140 13.23 -1.60 6.44
N GLY A 141 12.25 -2.36 6.91
CA GLY A 141 10.85 -2.00 6.81
C GLY A 141 10.02 -2.88 7.72
N ALA A 142 8.70 -2.83 7.52
CA ALA A 142 7.76 -3.54 8.38
C ALA A 142 7.74 -5.05 8.17
N GLY A 143 8.14 -5.53 6.98
CA GLY A 143 8.44 -6.93 6.76
C GLY A 143 9.58 -7.41 7.66
N ARG A 144 9.32 -8.46 8.44
CA ARG A 144 10.27 -9.01 9.45
C ARG A 144 11.41 -9.83 8.85
N SER A 145 11.66 -9.68 7.55
CA SER A 145 12.62 -10.45 6.77
C SER A 145 13.45 -9.54 5.88
N ALA A 146 14.61 -10.02 5.41
CA ALA A 146 15.45 -9.30 4.46
C ALA A 146 14.71 -9.02 3.13
N VAL A 147 15.27 -8.11 2.33
CA VAL A 147 14.79 -7.83 0.97
C VAL A 147 14.75 -9.11 0.13
N LEU A 148 13.67 -9.28 -0.62
CA LEU A 148 13.46 -10.40 -1.51
C LEU A 148 14.49 -10.37 -2.63
N THR A 149 15.33 -11.40 -2.66
CA THR A 149 16.23 -11.71 -3.76
C THR A 149 15.80 -13.01 -4.41
N ARG A 150 15.91 -13.09 -5.73
CA ARG A 150 15.66 -14.30 -6.52
C ARG A 150 16.82 -14.50 -7.50
N PRO A 151 17.10 -15.76 -7.93
CA PRO A 151 18.01 -16.01 -9.03
C PRO A 151 17.64 -15.15 -10.25
N GLY A 152 18.64 -14.55 -10.89
CA GLY A 152 18.44 -13.62 -12.01
C GLY A 152 18.29 -12.15 -11.63
N LEU A 153 18.22 -11.80 -10.34
CA LEU A 153 18.27 -10.40 -9.92
C LEU A 153 19.64 -9.78 -10.24
N ASN A 154 19.67 -8.84 -11.19
CA ASN A 154 20.88 -8.07 -11.48
C ASN A 154 21.07 -6.96 -10.43
N THR A 155 21.88 -7.24 -9.41
CA THR A 155 22.17 -6.29 -8.33
C THR A 155 23.11 -5.15 -8.72
N ARG A 156 23.70 -5.20 -9.92
CA ARG A 156 24.60 -4.14 -10.43
C ARG A 156 23.85 -3.01 -11.13
N LEU A 157 22.59 -3.24 -11.53
CA LEU A 157 21.77 -2.24 -12.21
C LEU A 157 21.18 -1.26 -11.21
N THR A 158 21.94 -0.25 -10.81
CA THR A 158 21.49 0.84 -9.93
C THR A 158 20.68 1.89 -10.69
N SER A 159 19.94 2.75 -9.98
CA SER A 159 19.19 3.87 -10.59
C SER A 159 20.09 4.80 -11.41
N GLY A 160 21.36 4.99 -11.00
CA GLY A 160 22.32 5.81 -11.74
C GLY A 160 22.93 5.11 -12.97
N SER A 161 22.73 3.80 -13.11
CA SER A 161 23.21 3.01 -14.25
C SER A 161 22.09 2.57 -15.20
N LEU A 162 20.84 2.98 -14.93
CA LEU A 162 19.73 2.66 -15.82
C LEU A 162 19.91 3.38 -17.16
N PRO A 163 19.71 2.68 -18.29
CA PRO A 163 19.63 3.35 -19.58
C PRO A 163 18.41 4.31 -19.58
N PRO A 164 18.49 5.39 -20.35
CA PRO A 164 17.35 6.30 -20.50
C PRO A 164 16.12 5.54 -21.04
N PRO A 165 14.90 5.94 -20.67
CA PRO A 165 13.68 5.34 -21.22
C PRO A 165 13.65 5.40 -22.75
N VAL A 166 13.15 4.32 -23.36
CA VAL A 166 13.03 4.19 -24.82
C VAL A 166 11.58 4.09 -25.26
N ASN A 167 11.26 4.73 -26.38
CA ASN A 167 9.97 4.56 -27.03
C ASN A 167 10.04 3.34 -27.97
N LEU A 168 9.45 2.23 -27.54
CA LEU A 168 9.39 0.97 -28.29
C LEU A 168 8.46 1.07 -29.50
N GLY A 169 7.38 1.86 -29.40
CA GLY A 169 6.46 2.10 -30.52
C GLY A 169 7.15 2.73 -31.72
N LEU A 170 8.00 3.73 -31.49
CA LEU A 170 8.85 4.34 -32.53
C LEU A 170 9.92 3.40 -33.08
N GLN A 171 10.24 2.32 -32.36
CA GLN A 171 11.19 1.30 -32.80
C GLN A 171 10.49 0.09 -33.45
N ASN A 172 9.17 0.11 -33.63
CA ASN A 172 8.37 -1.04 -34.06
C ASN A 172 8.62 -2.31 -33.22
N LYS A 173 8.83 -2.13 -31.91
CA LYS A 173 9.07 -3.23 -30.95
C LYS A 173 7.87 -3.38 -30.02
N ALA A 174 7.55 -4.63 -29.67
CA ALA A 174 6.60 -4.93 -28.61
C ALA A 174 7.24 -4.69 -27.23
N THR A 175 6.41 -4.34 -26.24
CA THR A 175 6.80 -4.45 -24.83
C THR A 175 7.08 -5.92 -24.50
N PRO A 176 8.14 -6.24 -23.75
CA PRO A 176 8.45 -7.62 -23.33
C PRO A 176 7.34 -8.29 -22.53
#